data_AF-A0ABD0WD34-F1
#
_entry.id   AF-A0ABD0WD34-F1
#
_cell.length_a   1.000
_cell.length_b   1.000
_cell.length_c   1.000
_cell.angle_alpha   90.00
_cell.angle_beta   90.00
_cell.angle_gamma   90.00
#
_symmetry.space_group_name_H-M   'P 1'
#
loop_
_entity.id
_entity.type
_entity.pdbx_description
1 polymer ?
#
loop_
_entity_poly.entity_id
_entity_poly.type
_entity_poly.pdbx_seq_one_letter_code
_entity_poly.pdbx_strand_id
1 'polypeptide(L)'
;MDINKGPYSNHLKLWRKPAEENCTMDEFQDSDETAFVIEEITTIIKDTVEATIGSSAYIQNRINQWTSSVVETSLNQLSKLNKPFKYIVTCIILQKNGAGLHTASSCFWDSTMDGSCTVRWENKSMYCIVTVFGLAV
;
A
#
# COMPACT_ATOMS: atom_id res chain seq x y z
N MET A 1 48.03 57.85 -12.52
CA MET A 1 48.84 57.66 -13.74
C MET A 1 48.18 56.56 -14.54
N ASP A 2 47.31 56.98 -15.46
CA ASP A 2 46.74 56.15 -16.49
C ASP A 2 47.80 55.75 -17.51
N ILE A 3 47.78 54.49 -17.95
CA ILE A 3 48.43 54.05 -19.18
C ILE A 3 47.46 53.18 -19.98
N ASN A 4 47.48 53.43 -21.29
CA ASN A 4 46.44 53.22 -22.29
C ASN A 4 46.30 51.78 -22.85
N LYS A 5 45.05 51.47 -23.25
CA LYS A 5 44.47 50.69 -24.39
C LYS A 5 45.44 50.03 -25.40
N GLY A 6 45.19 48.88 -26.06
CA GLY A 6 44.06 47.95 -26.31
C GLY A 6 44.64 46.70 -27.04
N PRO A 7 44.03 46.05 -28.06
CA PRO A 7 42.61 45.80 -28.41
C PRO A 7 42.36 44.31 -28.75
N TYR A 8 41.40 43.62 -28.12
CA TYR A 8 40.79 42.45 -28.78
C TYR A 8 39.28 42.48 -28.63
N SER A 9 38.70 42.58 -29.81
CA SER A 9 37.31 42.68 -30.16
C SER A 9 36.63 41.32 -30.01
N ASN A 10 35.42 41.36 -29.43
CA ASN A 10 34.24 40.59 -29.82
C ASN A 10 34.38 39.08 -29.98
N HIS A 11 33.86 38.31 -29.01
CA HIS A 11 32.85 37.27 -29.32
C HIS A 11 32.15 36.73 -28.05
N LEU A 12 30.86 36.40 -28.19
CA LEU A 12 29.94 35.77 -27.23
C LEU A 12 29.33 36.67 -26.12
N LYS A 13 28.43 37.56 -26.57
CA LYS A 13 27.12 37.68 -25.91
C LYS A 13 26.33 36.38 -26.10
N LEU A 14 25.44 36.11 -25.13
CA LEU A 14 24.34 35.13 -25.14
C LEU A 14 24.65 33.75 -24.56
N TRP A 15 24.70 33.68 -23.23
CA TRP A 15 24.00 32.61 -22.51
C TRP A 15 22.91 33.28 -21.66
N ARG A 16 21.83 33.65 -22.34
CA ARG A 16 20.55 34.03 -21.74
C ARG A 16 20.11 32.81 -20.93
N LYS A 17 19.80 32.97 -19.63
CA LYS A 17 19.08 31.93 -18.87
C LYS A 17 17.87 31.51 -19.71
N PRO A 18 17.66 30.21 -20.01
CA PRO A 18 16.44 29.80 -20.67
C PRO A 18 15.26 30.24 -19.81
N ALA A 19 14.26 30.80 -20.47
CA ALA A 19 13.02 31.23 -19.86
C ALA A 19 12.44 30.06 -19.05
N GLU A 20 11.94 30.38 -17.86
CA GLU A 20 10.98 29.54 -17.16
C GLU A 20 9.76 29.40 -18.08
N GLU A 21 9.76 28.38 -18.93
CA GLU A 21 8.55 27.90 -19.56
C GLU A 21 7.68 27.34 -18.45
N ASN A 22 6.55 28.02 -18.21
CA ASN A 22 5.42 27.52 -17.46
C ASN A 22 5.09 26.10 -17.92
N CYS A 23 5.55 25.10 -17.17
CA CYS A 23 4.91 23.80 -17.17
C CYS A 23 3.62 23.99 -16.37
N THR A 24 2.51 24.14 -17.09
CA THR A 24 1.17 24.20 -16.52
C THR A 24 0.97 23.07 -15.53
N MET A 25 0.82 23.42 -14.26
CA MET A 25 0.29 22.54 -13.22
C MET A 25 -1.17 22.23 -13.56
N ASP A 26 -1.38 21.08 -14.18
CA ASP A 26 -2.60 20.28 -14.24
C ASP A 26 -2.06 18.85 -14.44
N GLU A 27 -2.09 17.93 -13.46
CA GLU A 27 -3.21 17.58 -12.60
C GLU A 27 -2.74 17.49 -11.14
N PHE A 28 -3.38 18.25 -10.23
CA PHE A 28 -3.48 17.82 -8.84
C PHE A 28 -4.35 16.56 -8.85
N GLN A 29 -3.71 15.41 -9.09
CA GLN A 29 -4.34 14.13 -8.88
C GLN A 29 -4.51 14.00 -7.37
N ASP A 30 -5.76 13.99 -6.92
CA ASP A 30 -6.15 14.02 -5.52
C ASP A 30 -5.29 13.04 -4.72
N SER A 31 -4.48 13.54 -3.79
CA SER A 31 -3.50 12.71 -3.07
C SER A 31 -4.16 11.57 -2.30
N ASP A 32 -5.47 11.69 -2.04
CA ASP A 32 -6.30 10.66 -1.41
C ASP A 32 -6.74 9.53 -2.36
N GLU A 33 -6.82 9.73 -3.67
CA GLU A 33 -7.24 8.68 -4.62
C GLU A 33 -6.15 7.62 -4.83
N THR A 34 -4.89 8.01 -4.73
CA THR A 34 -3.73 7.11 -4.93
C THR A 34 -3.11 6.62 -3.63
N ALA A 35 -3.60 7.08 -2.48
CA ALA A 35 -3.07 6.70 -1.18
C ALA A 35 -3.51 5.30 -0.73
N PHE A 36 -2.61 4.60 -0.04
CA PHE A 36 -2.90 3.36 0.68
C PHE A 36 -3.71 3.68 1.95
N VAL A 37 -5.05 3.65 1.83
CA VAL A 37 -5.96 3.98 2.94
C VAL A 37 -6.14 2.77 3.86
N ILE A 38 -5.38 2.74 4.97
CA ILE A 38 -5.39 1.62 5.94
C ILE A 38 -6.79 1.36 6.52
N GLU A 39 -7.57 2.39 6.80
CA GLU A 39 -8.89 2.27 7.41
C GLU A 39 -9.91 1.60 6.49
N GLU A 40 -9.91 1.96 5.20
CA GLU A 40 -10.74 1.35 4.16
C GLU A 40 -10.41 -0.14 4.02
N ILE A 41 -9.11 -0.47 3.91
CA ILE A 41 -8.63 -1.85 3.81
C ILE A 41 -8.99 -2.64 5.09
N THR A 42 -8.79 -2.04 6.26
CA THR A 42 -9.12 -2.68 7.54
C THR A 42 -10.60 -3.07 7.60
N THR A 43 -11.48 -2.19 7.13
CA THR A 43 -12.94 -2.42 7.12
C THR A 43 -13.30 -3.56 6.18
N ILE A 44 -12.79 -3.54 4.94
CA ILE A 44 -12.99 -4.60 3.95
C ILE A 44 -12.57 -5.97 4.49
N ILE A 45 -11.39 -6.04 5.14
CA ILE A 45 -10.87 -7.28 5.70
C ILE A 45 -11.71 -7.76 6.88
N LYS A 46 -12.11 -6.87 7.79
CA LYS A 46 -12.98 -7.22 8.92
C LYS A 46 -14.31 -7.80 8.44
N ASP A 47 -14.96 -7.14 7.50
CA ASP A 47 -16.24 -7.58 6.95
C ASP A 47 -16.12 -8.94 6.25
N THR A 48 -15.05 -9.14 5.49
CA THR A 48 -14.77 -10.40 4.79
C THR A 48 -14.55 -11.55 5.77
N VAL A 49 -13.78 -11.32 6.83
CA VAL A 49 -13.52 -12.33 7.86
C VAL A 49 -14.80 -12.66 8.63
N GLU A 50 -15.56 -11.65 9.06
CA GLU A 50 -16.82 -11.83 9.78
C GLU A 50 -17.84 -12.62 8.94
N ALA A 51 -17.96 -12.30 7.65
CA ALA A 51 -18.86 -12.99 6.73
C ALA A 51 -18.47 -14.47 6.51
N THR A 52 -17.17 -14.80 6.55
CA THR A 52 -16.69 -16.16 6.25
C THR A 52 -16.69 -17.06 7.49
N ILE A 53 -16.21 -16.55 8.63
CA ILE A 53 -15.94 -17.36 9.84
C ILE A 53 -16.60 -16.81 11.12
N GLY A 54 -17.32 -15.70 11.08
CA GLY A 54 -17.88 -15.03 12.26
C GLY A 54 -18.79 -15.92 13.11
N SER A 55 -19.68 -16.66 12.46
CA SER A 55 -20.62 -17.58 13.11
C SER A 55 -20.11 -19.01 13.25
N SER A 56 -18.90 -19.32 12.77
CA SER A 56 -18.36 -20.68 12.73
C SER A 56 -17.45 -20.99 13.91
N ALA A 57 -17.62 -22.17 14.51
CA ALA A 57 -16.64 -22.73 15.43
C ALA A 57 -15.46 -23.35 14.64
N TYR A 58 -14.29 -23.46 15.27
CA TYR A 58 -13.10 -24.03 14.62
C TYR A 58 -13.34 -25.48 14.18
N ILE A 59 -13.20 -25.74 12.88
CA ILE A 59 -13.29 -27.08 12.28
C ILE A 59 -12.08 -27.26 11.38
N GLN A 60 -11.17 -28.17 11.74
CA GLN A 60 -9.91 -28.38 11.04
C GLN A 60 -10.08 -28.63 9.53
N ASN A 61 -11.08 -29.41 9.15
CA ASN A 61 -11.34 -29.76 7.75
C ASN A 61 -11.78 -28.56 6.89
N ARG A 62 -12.28 -27.48 7.50
CA ARG A 62 -12.74 -26.28 6.79
C ARG A 62 -11.70 -25.17 6.72
N ILE A 63 -10.58 -25.27 7.45
CA ILE A 63 -9.57 -24.20 7.52
C ILE A 63 -9.06 -23.82 6.14
N ASN A 64 -8.67 -24.80 5.32
CA ASN A 64 -8.15 -24.52 3.98
C ASN A 64 -9.18 -23.76 3.12
N GLN A 65 -10.45 -24.16 3.20
CA GLN A 65 -11.54 -23.49 2.49
C GLN A 65 -11.75 -22.06 3.01
N TRP A 66 -11.76 -21.86 4.33
CA TRP A 66 -11.91 -20.53 4.92
C TRP A 66 -10.74 -19.62 4.59
N THR A 67 -9.50 -20.10 4.67
CA THR A 67 -8.31 -19.33 4.33
C THR A 67 -8.36 -18.89 2.87
N SER A 68 -8.64 -19.80 1.93
CA SER A 68 -8.79 -19.46 0.51
C SER A 68 -9.94 -18.47 0.29
N SER A 69 -11.10 -18.70 0.89
CA SER A 69 -12.27 -17.83 0.77
C SER A 69 -12.00 -16.42 1.29
N VAL A 70 -11.32 -16.28 2.43
CA VAL A 70 -10.95 -14.97 2.99
C VAL A 70 -9.97 -14.26 2.06
N VAL A 71 -8.93 -14.93 1.57
CA VAL A 71 -7.93 -14.33 0.68
C VAL A 71 -8.55 -13.90 -0.65
N GLU A 72 -9.32 -14.78 -1.29
CA GLU A 72 -9.97 -14.49 -2.58
C GLU A 72 -11.00 -13.36 -2.46
N THR A 73 -11.83 -13.39 -1.43
CA THR A 73 -12.84 -12.33 -1.22
C THR A 73 -12.17 -11.01 -0.90
N SER A 74 -11.12 -11.01 -0.08
CA SER A 74 -10.34 -9.80 0.24
C SER A 74 -9.72 -9.20 -1.02
N LEU A 75 -9.04 -10.01 -1.83
CA LEU A 75 -8.43 -9.56 -3.09
C LEU A 75 -9.48 -9.03 -4.07
N ASN A 76 -10.65 -9.68 -4.17
CA ASN A 76 -11.73 -9.23 -5.02
C ASN A 76 -12.36 -7.90 -4.58
N GLN A 77 -12.39 -7.60 -3.27
CA GLN A 77 -12.87 -6.30 -2.80
C GLN A 77 -11.79 -5.22 -2.99
N LEU A 78 -10.53 -5.55 -2.73
CA LEU A 78 -9.40 -4.64 -2.94
C LEU A 78 -9.22 -4.26 -4.41
N SER A 79 -9.45 -5.21 -5.35
CA SER A 79 -9.37 -4.93 -6.78
C SER A 79 -10.46 -3.99 -7.27
N LYS A 80 -11.65 -3.99 -6.63
CA LYS A 80 -12.75 -3.06 -6.96
C LYS A 80 -12.48 -1.62 -6.58
N LEU A 81 -11.52 -1.37 -5.67
CA LEU A 81 -11.07 -0.01 -5.36
C LEU A 81 -10.41 0.66 -6.58
N ASN A 82 -9.98 -0.14 -7.56
CA ASN A 82 -9.39 0.33 -8.82
C ASN A 82 -8.22 1.31 -8.64
N LYS A 83 -7.50 1.20 -7.51
CA LYS A 83 -6.30 1.96 -7.19
C LYS A 83 -5.07 1.28 -7.83
N PRO A 84 -4.02 2.02 -8.21
CA PRO A 84 -2.83 1.49 -8.87
C PRO A 84 -1.90 0.75 -7.88
N PHE A 85 -2.40 -0.34 -7.29
CA PHE A 85 -1.68 -1.14 -6.31
C PHE A 85 -1.63 -2.61 -6.70
N LYS A 86 -0.49 -3.25 -6.41
CA LYS A 86 -0.35 -4.70 -6.31
C LYS A 86 -0.63 -5.10 -4.86
N TYR A 87 -1.65 -5.91 -4.66
CA TYR A 87 -2.03 -6.40 -3.33
C TYR A 87 -1.49 -7.82 -3.07
N ILE A 88 -0.90 -8.01 -1.90
CA ILE A 88 -0.51 -9.32 -1.37
C ILE A 88 -1.28 -9.53 -0.07
N VAL A 89 -2.05 -10.61 0.03
CA VAL A 89 -2.84 -10.94 1.22
C VAL A 89 -2.37 -12.26 1.81
N THR A 90 -2.03 -12.24 3.10
CA THR A 90 -1.65 -13.42 3.89
C THR A 90 -2.69 -13.62 4.98
N CYS A 91 -3.28 -14.81 5.06
CA CYS A 91 -4.26 -15.18 6.09
C CYS A 91 -3.74 -16.35 6.94
N ILE A 92 -3.83 -16.21 8.26
CA ILE A 92 -3.39 -17.19 9.26
C ILE A 92 -4.57 -17.48 10.18
N ILE A 93 -5.04 -18.73 10.21
CA ILE A 93 -6.08 -19.20 11.12
C ILE A 93 -5.46 -20.16 12.14
N LEU A 94 -5.68 -19.90 13.42
CA LEU A 94 -5.13 -20.71 14.52
C LEU A 94 -6.20 -21.11 15.53
N GLN A 95 -6.15 -22.35 16.01
CA GLN A 95 -7.02 -22.82 17.09
C GLN A 95 -6.67 -22.17 18.44
N LYS A 96 -7.69 -21.76 19.22
CA LYS A 96 -7.51 -21.34 20.62
C LYS A 96 -7.39 -22.56 21.53
N ASN A 97 -6.19 -23.13 21.62
CA ASN A 97 -5.87 -24.26 22.50
C ASN A 97 -4.72 -23.93 23.48
N GLY A 98 -4.41 -22.64 23.68
CA GLY A 98 -3.29 -22.19 24.50
C GLY A 98 -1.94 -22.15 23.77
N ALA A 99 -1.90 -22.47 22.48
CA ALA A 99 -0.70 -22.24 21.66
C ALA A 99 -0.43 -20.75 21.45
N GLY A 100 0.85 -20.37 21.48
CA GLY A 100 1.31 -19.03 21.13
C GLY A 100 1.52 -18.88 19.62
N LEU A 101 1.39 -17.65 19.13
CA LEU A 101 1.68 -17.27 17.75
C LEU A 101 2.52 -15.99 17.72
N HIS A 102 3.65 -16.04 17.02
CA HIS A 102 4.47 -14.87 16.74
C HIS A 102 4.65 -14.74 15.23
N THR A 103 4.22 -13.62 14.66
CA THR A 103 4.35 -13.31 13.25
C THR A 103 5.02 -11.96 13.11
N ALA A 104 6.08 -11.90 12.32
CA ALA A 104 6.79 -10.68 11.96
C ALA A 104 6.91 -10.60 10.44
N SER A 105 6.80 -9.40 9.89
CA SER A 105 7.06 -9.10 8.48
C SER A 105 8.17 -8.06 8.38
N SER A 106 8.99 -8.16 7.33
CA SER A 106 10.00 -7.17 6.99
C SER A 106 9.85 -6.84 5.51
N CYS A 107 9.81 -5.55 5.20
CA CYS A 107 9.52 -5.06 3.86
C CYS A 107 10.62 -4.10 3.43
N PHE A 108 11.02 -4.18 2.15
CA PHE A 108 11.90 -3.23 1.51
C PHE A 108 11.16 -2.64 0.31
N TRP A 109 10.68 -1.41 0.48
CA TRP A 109 9.69 -0.78 -0.38
C TRP A 109 9.70 0.75 -0.19
N ASP A 110 8.89 1.49 -0.94
CA ASP A 110 8.76 2.94 -0.80
C ASP A 110 7.86 3.28 0.40
N SER A 111 8.41 3.91 1.43
CA SER A 111 7.66 4.29 2.63
C SER A 111 6.59 5.36 2.43
N THR A 112 6.59 6.03 1.26
CA THR A 112 5.62 7.09 0.95
C THR A 112 4.42 6.56 0.19
N MET A 113 4.62 5.58 -0.68
CA MET A 113 3.58 5.05 -1.57
C MET A 113 3.11 3.65 -1.18
N ASP A 114 3.96 2.82 -0.59
CA ASP A 114 3.66 1.45 -0.21
C ASP A 114 3.20 1.35 1.25
N GLY A 115 2.40 0.32 1.56
CA GLY A 115 1.86 0.15 2.90
C GLY A 115 1.46 -1.28 3.24
N SER A 116 1.34 -1.55 4.55
CA SER A 116 0.73 -2.79 5.06
C SER A 116 -0.35 -2.52 6.08
N CYS A 117 -1.32 -3.42 6.12
CA CYS A 117 -2.36 -3.46 7.12
C CYS A 117 -2.46 -4.87 7.71
N THR A 118 -2.34 -4.98 9.04
CA THR A 118 -2.57 -6.25 9.75
C THR A 118 -3.84 -6.15 10.58
N VAL A 119 -4.82 -6.99 10.27
CA VAL A 119 -6.06 -7.13 11.00
C VAL A 119 -6.02 -8.42 11.83
N ARG A 120 -6.30 -8.29 13.13
CA ARG A 120 -6.47 -9.41 14.04
C ARG A 120 -7.95 -9.54 14.38
N TRP A 121 -8.50 -10.70 14.07
CA TRP A 121 -9.87 -11.08 14.39
C TRP A 121 -9.85 -12.34 15.27
N GLU A 122 -10.83 -12.46 16.15
CA GLU A 122 -10.91 -13.61 17.04
C GLU A 122 -12.36 -14.02 17.34
N ASN A 123 -12.55 -15.32 17.54
CA ASN A 123 -13.77 -15.90 18.07
C ASN A 123 -13.47 -16.65 19.37
N LYS A 124 -14.48 -17.29 19.96
CA LYS A 124 -14.33 -18.18 21.12
C LYS A 124 -13.37 -19.35 20.88
N SER A 125 -13.28 -19.87 19.66
CA SER A 125 -12.52 -21.10 19.35
C SER A 125 -11.24 -20.91 18.52
N MET A 126 -11.02 -19.74 17.90
CA MET A 126 -9.90 -19.52 16.98
C MET A 126 -9.50 -18.04 16.86
N TYR A 127 -8.27 -17.81 16.41
CA TYR A 127 -7.76 -16.54 15.93
C TYR A 127 -7.66 -16.54 14.41
N CYS A 128 -7.91 -15.39 13.79
CA CYS A 128 -7.67 -15.13 12.38
C CYS A 128 -6.83 -13.86 12.25
N ILE A 129 -5.65 -13.96 11.64
CA ILE A 129 -4.78 -12.82 11.39
C ILE A 129 -4.64 -12.68 9.89
N VAL A 130 -5.02 -11.53 9.37
CA VAL A 130 -4.90 -11.19 7.95
C VAL A 130 -3.95 -10.03 7.80
N THR A 131 -2.92 -10.18 6.98
CA THR A 131 -1.96 -9.13 6.64
C THR A 131 -2.05 -8.83 5.16
N VAL A 132 -2.30 -7.58 4.83
CA VAL A 132 -2.35 -7.06 3.46
C VAL A 132 -1.13 -6.16 3.26
N PHE A 133 -0.46 -6.33 2.13
CA PHE A 133 0.58 -5.44 1.62
C PHE A 133 0.08 -4.84 0.32
N GLY A 134 0.10 -3.51 0.20
CA GLY A 134 -0.16 -2.78 -1.04
C GLY A 134 1.12 -2.15 -1.53
N LEU A 135 1.51 -2.47 -2.76
CA LEU A 135 2.66 -1.86 -3.43
C LEU A 135 2.18 -1.02 -4.60
N ALA A 136 2.47 0.27 -4.60
CA ALA A 136 2.09 1.18 -5.67
C ALA A 136 2.77 0.80 -6.99
N VAL A 137 2.13 1.13 -8.12
CA VAL A 137 2.57 0.80 -9.49
C VAL A 137 2.72 2.05 -10.32
#